data_AF-A0A9N9SLU7-F1
#
_entry.id   AF-A0A9N9SLU7-F1
#
_cell.length_a   1.000
_cell.length_b   1.000
_cell.length_c   1.000
_cell.angle_alpha   90.00
_cell.angle_beta   90.00
_cell.angle_gamma   90.00
#
_symmetry.space_group_name_H-M   'P 1'
#
loop_
_entity.id
_entity.type
_entity.pdbx_description
1 polymer ?
#
loop_
_entity_poly.entity_id
_entity_poly.type
_entity_poly.pdbx_seq_one_letter_code
_entity_poly.pdbx_strand_id
1 'polypeptide(L)'
;MFPKLLTILAIVSTSKSQNNEDNFISESLPPCVCVSPNQCADNDSLVTGEDKMDIRIDKQECANYLEVCCENPLEIPSALIKPMLYKGCGFKTPVEFSPRITTDSNLSQFGELPWSVIIMLRDATSPDRNIYRCGGSLIHPEVVMTAAHCVLGLDHTLLTIRVGEWDTKTQDEPLPHQDTTVREMLIHPNFILKSLRNDIALLFLNEPVTLRNNVGIICLPPQNYAMDNVMCTASGWGKDTFKKGRHSSILKKVDLPLVSRENCIASLKKTRLGSFYRLHVSFICAGGEENKDTCKGDGGSPLVCPIPNEPNRFFQMGIVSWGIGCGENGTPGVYVNVPMFTNWIDKQLAKRNLDPSAYRY
;
A
#
# COMPACT_ATOMS: atom_id res chain seq x y z
N MET A 1 38.30 27.04 -36.62
CA MET A 1 39.67 27.55 -36.86
C MET A 1 39.95 28.56 -35.75
N PHE A 2 40.75 28.19 -34.74
CA PHE A 2 41.27 29.09 -33.69
C PHE A 2 42.38 29.99 -34.28
N PRO A 3 42.87 31.10 -33.65
CA PRO A 3 42.94 31.40 -32.19
C PRO A 3 42.42 32.84 -31.86
N LYS A 4 42.71 33.54 -30.74
CA LYS A 4 43.62 33.36 -29.56
C LYS A 4 43.11 34.16 -28.33
N LEU A 5 43.71 33.92 -27.15
CA LEU A 5 43.61 34.75 -25.94
C LEU A 5 44.52 35.99 -26.01
N LEU A 6 44.17 37.07 -25.29
CA LEU A 6 45.13 37.79 -24.44
C LEU A 6 44.46 38.61 -23.30
N THR A 7 45.05 38.56 -22.11
CA THR A 7 44.63 39.25 -20.88
C THR A 7 45.49 40.48 -20.63
N ILE A 8 44.94 41.60 -20.11
CA ILE A 8 45.72 42.70 -19.53
C ILE A 8 45.06 43.20 -18.23
N LEU A 9 45.85 43.27 -17.15
CA LEU A 9 45.50 43.90 -15.86
C LEU A 9 45.71 45.43 -15.92
N ALA A 10 44.96 46.16 -15.09
CA ALA A 10 45.35 47.49 -14.60
C ALA A 10 45.01 47.62 -13.10
N ILE A 11 45.76 48.45 -12.38
CA ILE A 11 45.96 48.35 -10.92
C ILE A 11 45.76 49.71 -10.22
N VAL A 12 45.00 49.69 -9.10
CA VAL A 12 45.01 50.60 -7.92
C VAL A 12 44.66 52.09 -8.11
N SER A 13 43.69 52.56 -7.28
CA SER A 13 43.88 53.78 -6.46
C SER A 13 42.92 53.83 -5.24
N THR A 14 43.55 53.99 -4.08
CA THR A 14 43.07 54.35 -2.71
C THR A 14 42.03 55.50 -2.65
N SER A 15 41.29 55.83 -1.58
CA SER A 15 41.27 55.58 -0.11
C SER A 15 39.83 55.89 0.40
N LYS A 16 39.32 55.47 1.57
CA LYS A 16 39.70 55.85 2.96
C LYS A 16 38.93 54.97 3.96
N SER A 17 39.49 54.83 5.17
CA SER A 17 38.89 54.13 6.32
C SER A 17 37.83 54.96 7.06
N GLN A 18 36.81 54.31 7.59
CA GLN A 18 36.29 54.65 8.92
C GLN A 18 35.74 53.38 9.60
N ASN A 19 36.07 53.22 10.88
CA ASN A 19 35.88 51.99 11.64
C ASN A 19 34.41 51.83 12.09
N ASN A 20 33.97 50.59 12.21
CA ASN A 20 33.64 50.07 13.54
C ASN A 20 33.85 48.55 13.54
N GLU A 21 34.61 48.08 14.52
CA GLU A 21 34.64 46.67 14.89
C GLU A 21 33.37 46.38 15.68
N ASP A 22 32.60 45.39 15.25
CA ASP A 22 31.80 44.58 16.16
C ASP A 22 32.13 43.12 15.86
N ASN A 23 32.79 42.46 16.81
CA ASN A 23 33.04 41.03 16.75
C ASN A 23 31.69 40.30 16.83
N PHE A 24 31.26 39.68 15.73
CA PHE A 24 30.43 38.49 15.83
C PHE A 24 31.26 37.26 15.48
N ILE A 25 31.33 36.38 16.49
CA ILE A 25 32.12 35.16 16.51
C ILE A 25 31.68 34.27 15.33
N SER A 26 32.65 33.75 14.57
CA SER A 26 32.40 32.76 13.53
C SER A 26 32.17 31.37 14.14
N GLU A 27 31.05 31.19 14.82
CA GLU A 27 30.57 29.89 15.33
C GLU A 27 29.13 29.65 14.88
N SER A 28 28.98 29.02 13.71
CA SER A 28 27.90 28.06 13.42
C SER A 28 27.99 27.55 11.98
N LEU A 29 28.25 26.26 11.82
CA LEU A 29 27.87 25.42 10.67
C LEU A 29 27.94 23.96 11.19
N PRO A 30 27.04 23.06 10.76
CA PRO A 30 26.09 23.23 9.66
C PRO A 30 24.64 23.52 10.15
N PRO A 31 23.72 23.92 9.25
CA PRO A 31 22.32 23.52 9.45
C PRO A 31 22.27 22.00 9.58
N CYS A 32 21.35 21.51 10.40
CA CYS A 32 21.09 20.10 10.64
C CYS A 32 21.14 19.22 9.37
N VAL A 33 21.60 17.98 9.54
CA VAL A 33 21.56 16.97 8.48
C VAL A 33 20.18 16.34 8.46
N CYS A 34 19.53 16.36 7.30
CA CYS A 34 18.29 15.63 7.09
C CYS A 34 18.57 14.13 7.06
N VAL A 35 18.02 13.40 8.05
CA VAL A 35 18.21 11.96 8.23
C VAL A 35 16.87 11.29 8.56
N SER A 36 16.80 9.97 8.47
CA SER A 36 15.60 9.24 8.94
C SER A 36 15.40 9.43 10.45
N PRO A 37 14.16 9.45 10.99
CA PRO A 37 13.90 9.70 12.42
C PRO A 37 14.61 8.75 13.39
N ASN A 38 14.95 7.54 12.96
CA ASN A 38 15.72 6.56 13.74
C ASN A 38 17.25 6.81 13.75
N GLN A 39 17.74 7.79 12.97
CA GLN A 39 19.15 8.14 12.80
C GLN A 39 19.55 9.43 13.56
N CYS A 40 18.74 9.95 14.49
CA CYS A 40 19.09 11.16 15.23
C CYS A 40 19.35 10.92 16.72
N ALA A 41 20.43 11.49 17.26
CA ALA A 41 20.86 11.29 18.65
C ALA A 41 20.25 12.29 19.65
N ASP A 42 19.96 13.53 19.21
CA ASP A 42 19.56 14.63 20.12
C ASP A 42 18.12 14.54 20.63
N ASN A 43 17.39 13.52 20.21
CA ASN A 43 16.08 13.23 20.76
C ASN A 43 16.24 12.20 21.89
N ASP A 44 16.17 12.67 23.15
CA ASP A 44 15.96 11.81 24.33
C ASP A 44 14.63 11.02 24.23
N SER A 45 13.81 11.37 23.22
CA SER A 45 12.93 10.41 22.56
C SER A 45 13.74 9.32 21.84
N LEU A 46 14.02 8.23 22.58
CA LEU A 46 13.66 6.90 22.06
C LEU A 46 12.34 7.07 21.29
N VAL A 47 12.24 6.60 20.04
CA VAL A 47 11.02 6.80 19.24
C VAL A 47 9.86 6.00 19.86
N THR A 48 9.21 6.59 20.87
CA THR A 48 8.10 6.05 21.67
C THR A 48 6.77 6.13 20.92
N GLY A 49 6.83 6.34 19.60
CA GLY A 49 5.66 6.49 18.74
C GLY A 49 4.85 7.77 19.03
N GLU A 50 5.39 8.76 19.71
CA GLU A 50 4.66 10.01 19.97
C GLU A 50 4.96 11.14 18.98
N ASP A 51 6.02 11.01 18.17
CA ASP A 51 6.34 11.97 17.09
C ASP A 51 5.36 11.87 15.91
N LYS A 52 4.84 13.03 15.52
CA LYS A 52 3.69 13.19 14.61
C LYS A 52 4.12 13.91 13.34
N MET A 53 3.93 13.29 12.19
CA MET A 53 4.09 13.95 10.89
C MET A 53 2.79 14.60 10.43
N ASP A 54 2.85 15.87 10.02
CA ASP A 54 1.81 16.53 9.22
C ASP A 54 2.25 16.66 7.76
N ILE A 55 1.78 15.72 6.93
CA ILE A 55 1.97 15.70 5.46
C ILE A 55 1.33 16.87 4.69
N ARG A 56 0.80 17.90 5.37
CA ARG A 56 0.12 19.06 4.76
C ARG A 56 0.86 20.39 4.98
N ILE A 57 2.00 20.38 5.68
CA ILE A 57 2.67 21.61 6.12
C ILE A 57 3.90 21.90 5.26
N ASP A 58 3.82 22.99 4.49
CA ASP A 58 4.89 23.60 3.68
C ASP A 58 5.94 24.34 4.56
N LYS A 59 6.22 23.79 5.74
CA LYS A 59 7.22 24.23 6.73
C LYS A 59 7.93 23.01 7.28
N GLN A 60 8.58 22.28 6.39
CA GLN A 60 9.44 21.17 6.75
C GLN A 60 10.88 21.62 6.54
N GLU A 61 11.72 21.44 7.55
CA GLU A 61 13.13 21.87 7.52
C GLU A 61 13.96 21.03 6.53
N CYS A 62 13.44 19.85 6.19
CA CYS A 62 13.96 18.93 5.17
C CYS A 62 13.06 18.89 3.93
N ALA A 63 13.66 18.74 2.76
CA ALA A 63 12.94 18.69 1.48
C ALA A 63 12.15 17.38 1.29
N ASN A 64 12.56 16.31 1.96
CA ASN A 64 11.86 15.05 2.05
C ASN A 64 11.01 15.02 3.33
N TYR A 65 9.72 14.69 3.20
CA TYR A 65 8.82 14.69 4.34
C TYR A 65 9.03 13.52 5.32
N LEU A 66 9.85 12.53 4.93
CA LEU A 66 10.24 11.37 5.74
C LEU A 66 11.51 11.62 6.56
N GLU A 67 12.20 12.74 6.34
CA GLU A 67 13.43 13.11 7.04
C GLU A 67 13.15 14.12 8.17
N VAL A 68 14.03 14.09 9.18
CA VAL A 68 14.09 15.09 10.25
C VAL A 68 15.43 15.81 10.22
N CYS A 69 15.36 17.11 10.52
CA CYS A 69 16.49 17.98 10.77
C CYS A 69 17.21 17.50 12.04
N CYS A 70 18.36 16.84 11.89
CA CYS A 70 19.17 16.34 13.01
C CYS A 70 20.51 17.06 13.15
N GLU A 71 20.88 17.47 14.37
CA GLU A 71 22.19 18.08 14.65
C GLU A 71 23.29 17.01 14.81
N ASN A 72 23.05 15.97 15.60
CA ASN A 72 23.95 14.83 15.79
C ASN A 72 23.36 13.53 15.19
N PRO A 73 23.59 13.24 13.89
CA PRO A 73 23.15 11.99 13.29
C PRO A 73 23.93 10.78 13.83
N LEU A 74 23.21 9.72 14.19
CA LEU A 74 23.75 8.43 14.60
C LEU A 74 24.28 7.67 13.38
N GLU A 75 25.56 7.29 13.41
CA GLU A 75 26.07 6.20 12.58
C GLU A 75 25.42 4.87 13.02
N ILE A 76 24.24 4.54 12.52
CA ILE A 76 23.59 3.26 12.82
C ILE A 76 24.46 2.13 12.24
N PRO A 77 25.07 1.26 13.08
CA PRO A 77 25.76 0.09 12.58
C PRO A 77 24.73 -0.87 11.99
N SER A 78 24.97 -1.43 10.80
CA SER A 78 24.03 -2.35 10.13
C SER A 78 23.60 -3.56 10.98
N ALA A 79 24.33 -3.85 12.07
CA ALA A 79 24.02 -4.87 13.07
C ALA A 79 22.83 -4.54 13.99
N LEU A 80 22.34 -3.29 14.04
CA LEU A 80 21.19 -2.89 14.86
C LEU A 80 19.83 -3.17 14.21
N ILE A 81 19.82 -3.54 12.92
CA ILE A 81 18.65 -4.08 12.23
C ILE A 81 18.38 -5.48 12.79
N LYS A 82 17.51 -5.58 13.81
CA LYS A 82 17.05 -6.87 14.33
C LYS A 82 16.49 -7.69 13.16
N PRO A 83 16.97 -8.93 12.93
CA PRO A 83 16.40 -9.77 11.88
C PRO A 83 14.91 -9.97 12.14
N MET A 84 14.10 -9.87 11.09
CA MET A 84 12.66 -10.05 11.21
C MET A 84 12.34 -11.40 11.83
N LEU A 85 11.64 -11.39 12.96
CA LEU A 85 10.91 -12.57 13.39
C LEU A 85 9.67 -12.68 12.51
N TYR A 86 9.72 -13.58 11.51
CA TYR A 86 8.53 -13.94 10.73
C TYR A 86 7.52 -14.60 11.67
N LYS A 87 6.43 -13.88 11.99
CA LYS A 87 5.39 -14.32 12.93
C LYS A 87 4.31 -15.21 12.28
N GLY A 88 4.40 -15.46 10.97
CA GLY A 88 3.35 -16.08 10.18
C GLY A 88 2.50 -15.05 9.42
N CYS A 89 1.35 -15.47 8.93
CA CYS A 89 0.42 -14.64 8.16
C CYS A 89 -0.40 -13.67 9.00
N GLY A 90 -0.97 -12.67 8.33
CA GLY A 90 -2.04 -11.79 8.82
C GLY A 90 -1.61 -10.71 9.80
N PHE A 91 -0.34 -10.65 10.19
CA PHE A 91 0.16 -9.66 11.13
C PHE A 91 0.26 -8.26 10.52
N LYS A 92 -0.57 -7.36 11.04
CA LYS A 92 -0.43 -5.92 10.87
C LYS A 92 0.83 -5.45 11.61
N THR A 93 1.75 -4.76 10.93
CA THR A 93 3.03 -4.38 11.55
C THR A 93 2.81 -3.30 12.63
N PRO A 94 3.35 -3.45 13.86
CA PRO A 94 3.25 -2.43 14.91
C PRO A 94 3.92 -1.11 14.51
N VAL A 95 3.32 0.00 14.96
CA VAL A 95 3.71 1.38 14.64
C VAL A 95 4.91 1.86 15.47
N GLU A 96 5.94 1.01 15.59
CA GLU A 96 7.13 1.20 16.44
C GLU A 96 8.35 1.72 15.67
N PHE A 97 8.41 1.53 14.34
CA PHE A 97 9.59 1.84 13.52
C PHE A 97 9.28 2.76 12.32
N SER A 98 8.18 3.52 12.39
CA SER A 98 7.73 4.31 11.25
C SER A 98 7.04 5.60 11.71
N PRO A 99 7.34 6.74 11.07
CA PRO A 99 6.85 8.02 11.52
C PRO A 99 5.33 8.13 11.30
N ARG A 100 4.61 8.68 12.29
CA ARG A 100 3.15 8.57 12.35
C ARG A 100 2.47 9.71 11.58
N ILE A 101 1.80 9.39 10.47
CA ILE A 101 0.81 10.29 9.87
C ILE A 101 -0.37 10.40 10.83
N THR A 102 -0.60 11.59 11.40
CA THR A 102 -1.68 11.83 12.38
C THR A 102 -2.87 12.60 11.81
N THR A 103 -2.84 12.93 10.52
CA THR A 103 -3.60 14.05 9.96
C THR A 103 -4.75 13.68 9.03
N ASP A 104 -4.80 12.42 8.58
CA ASP A 104 -5.89 11.83 7.81
C ASP A 104 -6.02 10.36 8.24
N SER A 105 -7.13 10.00 8.87
CA SER A 105 -7.40 8.64 9.36
C SER A 105 -7.52 7.61 8.22
N ASN A 106 -7.74 8.07 7.00
CA ASN A 106 -7.90 7.22 5.82
C ASN A 106 -6.55 6.89 5.15
N LEU A 107 -5.43 7.43 5.66
CA LEU A 107 -4.09 7.02 5.25
C LEU A 107 -3.59 5.88 6.12
N SER A 108 -2.87 4.95 5.49
CA SER A 108 -2.11 3.94 6.21
C SER A 108 -0.76 4.48 6.67
N GLN A 109 -0.23 3.92 7.76
CA GLN A 109 1.16 4.12 8.15
C GLN A 109 2.08 3.26 7.26
N PHE A 110 3.35 3.65 7.15
CA PHE A 110 4.34 2.83 6.42
C PHE A 110 4.38 1.40 7.00
N GLY A 111 4.33 0.40 6.12
CA GLY A 111 4.32 -1.02 6.50
C GLY A 111 3.07 -1.49 7.26
N GLU A 112 2.04 -0.68 7.47
CA GLU A 112 0.85 -1.05 8.28
C GLU A 112 0.13 -2.28 7.72
N LEU A 113 0.00 -2.38 6.39
CA LEU A 113 -0.75 -3.43 5.69
C LEU A 113 0.21 -4.18 4.72
N PRO A 114 1.17 -4.96 5.24
CA PRO A 114 2.37 -5.38 4.51
C PRO A 114 2.10 -6.42 3.40
N TRP A 115 0.88 -6.94 3.32
CA TRP A 115 0.38 -7.80 2.24
C TRP A 115 -0.18 -7.03 1.04
N SER A 116 -0.24 -5.70 1.10
CA SER A 116 -0.79 -4.89 0.01
C SER A 116 0.12 -4.92 -1.21
N VAL A 117 -0.45 -5.16 -2.39
CA VAL A 117 0.29 -5.31 -3.65
C VAL A 117 -0.25 -4.34 -4.70
N ILE A 118 0.64 -3.73 -5.49
CA ILE A 118 0.28 -3.03 -6.73
C ILE A 118 0.54 -3.94 -7.92
N ILE A 119 -0.46 -4.07 -8.79
CA ILE A 119 -0.34 -4.68 -10.11
C ILE A 119 -0.22 -3.56 -11.14
N MET A 120 0.87 -3.57 -11.90
CA MET A 120 1.14 -2.60 -12.95
C MET A 120 1.23 -3.29 -14.31
N LEU A 121 0.81 -2.59 -15.35
CA LEU A 121 1.00 -3.00 -16.74
C LEU A 121 2.17 -2.20 -17.33
N ARG A 122 3.16 -2.90 -17.89
CA ARG A 122 4.25 -2.30 -18.67
C ARG A 122 3.72 -1.79 -20.00
N ASP A 123 4.04 -0.55 -20.36
CA ASP A 123 3.74 -0.02 -21.69
C ASP A 123 4.69 -0.65 -22.73
N ALA A 124 4.13 -1.44 -23.64
CA ALA A 124 4.91 -2.09 -24.71
C ALA A 124 5.59 -1.10 -25.65
N THR A 125 5.16 0.18 -25.66
CA THR A 125 5.75 1.25 -26.46
C THR A 125 6.72 2.15 -25.67
N SER A 126 6.83 1.94 -24.35
CA SER A 126 7.68 2.72 -23.45
C SER A 126 8.06 1.85 -22.24
N PRO A 127 9.12 1.03 -22.33
CA PRO A 127 9.45 0.00 -21.33
C PRO A 127 9.63 0.51 -19.90
N ASP A 128 9.97 1.78 -19.72
CA ASP A 128 10.18 2.46 -18.44
C ASP A 128 8.86 2.94 -17.79
N ARG A 129 7.73 2.84 -18.51
CA ARG A 129 6.42 3.31 -18.06
C ARG A 129 5.56 2.14 -17.55
N ASN A 130 5.55 1.96 -16.24
CA ASN A 130 4.56 1.15 -15.55
C ASN A 130 3.27 1.96 -15.31
N ILE A 131 2.11 1.39 -15.63
CA ILE A 131 0.79 2.00 -15.40
C ILE A 131 0.04 1.18 -14.34
N TYR A 132 -0.40 1.83 -13.26
CA TYR A 132 -1.26 1.20 -12.25
C TYR A 132 -2.48 0.54 -12.90
N ARG A 133 -2.69 -0.75 -12.63
CA ARG A 133 -3.81 -1.53 -13.16
C ARG A 133 -4.83 -1.86 -12.08
N CYS A 134 -4.39 -2.47 -10.99
CA CYS A 134 -5.21 -2.97 -9.90
C CYS A 134 -4.39 -3.14 -8.61
N GLY A 135 -5.07 -3.36 -7.49
CA GLY A 135 -4.48 -3.88 -6.26
C GLY A 135 -4.41 -5.41 -6.24
N GLY A 136 -3.76 -5.92 -5.21
CA GLY A 136 -3.68 -7.35 -4.91
C GLY A 136 -3.26 -7.59 -3.47
N SER A 137 -3.08 -8.86 -3.14
CA SER A 137 -2.78 -9.37 -1.80
C SER A 137 -1.73 -10.47 -1.86
N LEU A 138 -0.64 -10.36 -1.12
CA LEU A 138 0.38 -11.40 -1.03
C LEU A 138 -0.10 -12.54 -0.12
N ILE A 139 -0.30 -13.73 -0.69
CA ILE A 139 -0.73 -14.93 0.06
C ILE A 139 0.41 -15.95 0.25
N HIS A 140 1.49 -15.84 -0.51
CA HIS A 140 2.69 -16.66 -0.42
C HIS A 140 3.85 -15.82 -0.98
N PRO A 141 5.15 -16.05 -0.63
CA PRO A 141 6.25 -15.27 -1.21
C PRO A 141 6.30 -15.30 -2.75
N GLU A 142 5.71 -16.32 -3.37
CA GLU A 142 5.57 -16.47 -4.82
C GLU A 142 4.15 -16.30 -5.37
N VAL A 143 3.14 -15.91 -4.55
CA VAL A 143 1.74 -15.85 -5.03
C VAL A 143 1.01 -14.61 -4.54
N VAL A 144 0.48 -13.87 -5.50
CA VAL A 144 -0.46 -12.76 -5.30
C VAL A 144 -1.87 -13.19 -5.70
N MET A 145 -2.83 -12.90 -4.83
CA MET A 145 -4.26 -13.03 -5.10
C MET A 145 -4.85 -11.67 -5.47
N THR A 146 -5.69 -11.66 -6.51
CA THR A 146 -6.35 -10.46 -7.04
C THR A 146 -7.68 -10.83 -7.72
N ALA A 147 -8.39 -9.85 -8.29
CA ALA A 147 -9.61 -10.07 -9.05
C ALA A 147 -9.32 -10.55 -10.49
N ALA A 148 -10.20 -11.40 -11.05
CA ALA A 148 -10.02 -11.89 -12.42
C ALA A 148 -10.18 -10.79 -13.47
N HIS A 149 -11.07 -9.83 -13.25
CA HIS A 149 -11.30 -8.69 -14.16
C HIS A 149 -10.07 -7.77 -14.29
N CYS A 150 -9.17 -7.78 -13.31
CA CYS A 150 -7.92 -7.02 -13.36
C CYS A 150 -6.99 -7.53 -14.47
N VAL A 151 -6.97 -8.83 -14.70
CA VAL A 151 -5.95 -9.53 -15.49
C VAL A 151 -6.49 -10.26 -16.72
N LEU A 152 -7.81 -10.46 -16.85
CA LEU A 152 -8.43 -11.07 -18.03
C LEU A 152 -8.02 -10.34 -19.32
N GLY A 153 -7.49 -11.11 -20.28
CA GLY A 153 -7.11 -10.63 -21.60
C GLY A 153 -5.77 -9.89 -21.65
N LEU A 154 -5.01 -9.88 -20.54
CA LEU A 154 -3.64 -9.38 -20.50
C LEU A 154 -2.63 -10.53 -20.70
N ASP A 155 -1.48 -10.20 -21.29
CA ASP A 155 -0.30 -11.05 -21.25
C ASP A 155 0.36 -10.92 -19.87
N HIS A 156 0.68 -12.05 -19.22
CA HIS A 156 1.34 -12.05 -17.91
C HIS A 156 2.76 -11.49 -17.95
N THR A 157 3.45 -11.57 -19.10
CA THR A 157 4.80 -11.03 -19.28
C THR A 157 4.86 -9.50 -19.23
N LEU A 158 3.71 -8.83 -19.43
CA LEU A 158 3.57 -7.38 -19.30
C LEU A 158 3.23 -6.92 -17.88
N LEU A 159 3.03 -7.84 -16.93
CA LEU A 159 2.68 -7.51 -15.55
C LEU A 159 3.93 -7.34 -14.68
N THR A 160 4.05 -6.17 -14.05
CA THR A 160 4.97 -5.91 -12.95
C THR A 160 4.19 -5.92 -11.64
N ILE A 161 4.66 -6.67 -10.65
CA ILE A 161 4.07 -6.81 -9.33
C ILE A 161 4.97 -6.10 -8.33
N ARG A 162 4.43 -5.14 -7.58
CA ARG A 162 5.14 -4.39 -6.55
C ARG A 162 4.61 -4.71 -5.16
N VAL A 163 5.50 -5.08 -4.24
CA VAL A 163 5.19 -5.31 -2.82
C VAL A 163 5.99 -4.37 -1.93
N GLY A 164 5.47 -4.06 -0.74
CA GLY A 164 6.16 -3.20 0.24
C GLY A 164 6.20 -1.71 -0.09
N GLU A 165 5.42 -1.30 -1.09
CA GLU A 165 5.19 0.09 -1.47
C GLU A 165 4.36 0.83 -0.41
N TRP A 166 4.54 2.15 -0.32
CA TRP A 166 3.68 3.00 0.48
C TRP A 166 3.35 4.32 -0.20
N ASP A 167 4.32 5.19 -0.52
CA ASP A 167 4.10 6.41 -1.32
C ASP A 167 4.75 6.31 -2.70
N THR A 168 3.94 6.04 -3.73
CA THR A 168 4.37 5.80 -5.12
C THR A 168 5.05 7.01 -5.82
N LYS A 169 5.43 8.06 -5.09
CA LYS A 169 6.16 9.25 -5.58
C LYS A 169 7.62 9.31 -5.11
N THR A 170 7.98 8.58 -4.07
CA THR A 170 9.32 8.56 -3.46
C THR A 170 9.90 7.14 -3.50
N GLN A 171 11.16 7.00 -3.12
CA GLN A 171 11.83 5.73 -2.81
C GLN A 171 12.62 5.83 -1.49
N ASP A 172 12.37 6.89 -0.72
CA ASP A 172 13.14 7.30 0.46
C ASP A 172 12.58 6.64 1.74
N GLU A 173 11.63 5.69 1.60
CA GLU A 173 11.10 4.94 2.72
C GLU A 173 12.15 4.03 3.39
N PRO A 174 12.06 3.79 4.72
CA PRO A 174 13.06 3.02 5.48
C PRO A 174 13.31 1.58 5.00
N LEU A 175 12.37 1.01 4.23
CA LEU A 175 12.54 -0.27 3.53
C LEU A 175 12.01 -0.11 2.10
N PRO A 176 12.82 -0.38 1.06
CA PRO A 176 12.37 -0.22 -0.31
C PRO A 176 11.28 -1.24 -0.67
N HIS A 177 10.44 -0.87 -1.64
CA HIS A 177 9.56 -1.80 -2.33
C HIS A 177 10.35 -2.83 -3.16
N GLN A 178 9.70 -3.92 -3.55
CA GLN A 178 10.26 -4.95 -4.40
C GLN A 178 9.37 -5.16 -5.63
N ASP A 179 9.96 -5.06 -6.82
CA ASP A 179 9.29 -5.33 -8.10
C ASP A 179 9.68 -6.72 -8.62
N THR A 180 8.70 -7.51 -9.07
CA THR A 180 8.88 -8.83 -9.66
C THR A 180 7.89 -9.06 -10.81
N THR A 181 8.19 -10.01 -11.71
CA THR A 181 7.34 -10.34 -12.87
C THR A 181 6.46 -11.57 -12.60
N VAL A 182 5.46 -11.80 -13.45
CA VAL A 182 4.55 -12.93 -13.33
C VAL A 182 4.98 -14.07 -14.27
N ARG A 183 5.30 -15.25 -13.73
CA ARG A 183 5.60 -16.46 -14.53
C ARG A 183 4.35 -17.19 -14.99
N GLU A 184 3.24 -17.08 -14.24
CA GLU A 184 1.96 -17.68 -14.61
C GLU A 184 0.77 -16.87 -14.05
N MET A 185 -0.23 -16.64 -14.90
CA MET A 185 -1.53 -16.07 -14.51
C MET A 185 -2.61 -17.17 -14.52
N LEU A 186 -3.32 -17.33 -13.42
CA LEU A 186 -4.40 -18.30 -13.29
C LEU A 186 -5.72 -17.62 -12.89
N ILE A 187 -6.62 -17.50 -13.85
CA ILE A 187 -8.01 -17.06 -13.62
C ILE A 187 -8.87 -18.25 -13.18
N HIS A 188 -9.79 -18.05 -12.25
CA HIS A 188 -10.73 -19.08 -11.82
C HIS A 188 -11.56 -19.61 -13.02
N PRO A 189 -11.64 -20.94 -13.26
CA PRO A 189 -12.21 -21.49 -14.49
C PRO A 189 -13.70 -21.18 -14.69
N ASN A 190 -14.44 -20.93 -13.60
CA ASN A 190 -15.85 -20.54 -13.65
C ASN A 190 -16.06 -19.01 -13.63
N PHE A 191 -15.05 -18.20 -13.94
CA PHE A 191 -15.20 -16.73 -14.01
C PHE A 191 -16.15 -16.34 -15.15
N ILE A 192 -17.13 -15.48 -14.86
CA ILE A 192 -18.11 -15.00 -15.85
C ILE A 192 -18.08 -13.48 -15.93
N LEU A 193 -17.27 -12.94 -16.86
CA LEU A 193 -17.04 -11.50 -17.06
C LEU A 193 -18.32 -10.64 -17.01
N LYS A 194 -19.38 -11.03 -17.73
CA LYS A 194 -20.66 -10.28 -17.80
C LYS A 194 -21.36 -10.09 -16.44
N SER A 195 -21.02 -10.92 -15.45
CA SER A 195 -21.66 -10.92 -14.12
C SER A 195 -20.67 -10.86 -12.95
N LEU A 196 -19.38 -10.80 -13.25
CA LEU A 196 -18.24 -10.89 -12.32
C LEU A 196 -18.34 -12.06 -11.32
N ARG A 197 -19.08 -13.13 -11.64
CA ARG A 197 -19.14 -14.32 -10.77
C ARG A 197 -17.80 -15.02 -10.77
N ASN A 198 -17.34 -15.43 -9.59
CA ASN A 198 -16.04 -16.08 -9.37
C ASN A 198 -14.87 -15.24 -9.89
N ASP A 199 -14.91 -13.93 -9.62
CA ASP A 199 -13.93 -12.91 -10.04
C ASP A 199 -12.61 -12.96 -9.25
N ILE A 200 -11.94 -14.12 -9.26
CA ILE A 200 -10.68 -14.35 -8.55
C ILE A 200 -9.60 -14.89 -9.50
N ALA A 201 -8.37 -14.40 -9.32
CA ALA A 201 -7.18 -14.88 -10.01
C ALA A 201 -5.99 -14.98 -9.05
N LEU A 202 -5.07 -15.88 -9.39
CA LEU A 202 -3.77 -16.03 -8.75
C LEU A 202 -2.67 -15.67 -9.77
N LEU A 203 -1.69 -14.90 -9.32
CA LEU A 203 -0.49 -14.55 -10.07
C LEU A 203 0.69 -15.21 -9.39
N PHE A 204 1.33 -16.16 -10.08
CA PHE A 204 2.54 -16.82 -9.63
C PHE A 204 3.74 -16.00 -10.10
N LEU A 205 4.56 -15.58 -9.15
CA LEU A 205 5.69 -14.67 -9.36
C LEU A 205 6.89 -15.44 -9.92
N ASN A 206 7.72 -14.77 -10.71
CA ASN A 206 8.93 -15.37 -11.29
C ASN A 206 9.95 -15.71 -10.21
N GLU A 207 10.18 -14.77 -9.29
CA GLU A 207 11.04 -14.92 -8.11
C GLU A 207 10.23 -14.67 -6.83
N PRO A 208 10.55 -15.38 -5.72
CA PRO A 208 9.93 -15.13 -4.43
C PRO A 208 10.32 -13.76 -3.87
N VAL A 209 9.36 -13.01 -3.33
CA VAL A 209 9.64 -11.75 -2.65
C VAL A 209 10.25 -12.00 -1.25
N THR A 210 11.18 -11.13 -0.84
CA THR A 210 11.77 -11.21 0.50
C THR A 210 10.81 -10.60 1.52
N LEU A 211 10.37 -11.39 2.50
CA LEU A 211 9.52 -10.91 3.58
C LEU A 211 10.30 -9.93 4.50
N ARG A 212 9.66 -8.80 4.84
CA ARG A 212 10.23 -7.65 5.56
C ARG A 212 9.12 -6.94 6.36
N ASN A 213 9.44 -5.95 7.20
CA ASN A 213 8.42 -5.25 8.01
C ASN A 213 7.34 -4.56 7.13
N ASN A 214 7.68 -4.22 5.88
CA ASN A 214 6.75 -3.72 4.85
C ASN A 214 6.21 -4.81 3.89
N VAL A 215 6.72 -6.05 3.92
CA VAL A 215 6.34 -7.14 3.00
C VAL A 215 5.96 -8.41 3.79
N GLY A 216 4.67 -8.71 3.85
CA GLY A 216 4.11 -9.77 4.67
C GLY A 216 2.96 -10.50 3.97
N ILE A 217 2.56 -11.63 4.51
CA ILE A 217 1.52 -12.50 3.94
C ILE A 217 0.20 -12.28 4.69
N ILE A 218 -0.94 -12.22 4.00
CA ILE A 218 -2.27 -12.21 4.64
C ILE A 218 -2.76 -13.64 4.92
N CYS A 219 -3.43 -13.87 6.05
CA CYS A 219 -4.04 -15.19 6.29
C CYS A 219 -5.29 -15.37 5.41
N LEU A 220 -5.50 -16.59 4.92
CA LEU A 220 -6.79 -16.97 4.34
C LEU A 220 -7.63 -17.74 5.36
N PRO A 221 -8.93 -17.44 5.46
CA PRO A 221 -9.82 -18.15 6.37
C PRO A 221 -10.13 -19.56 5.86
N PRO A 222 -10.56 -20.48 6.74
CA PRO A 222 -11.04 -21.80 6.34
C PRO A 222 -12.15 -21.74 5.28
N GLN A 223 -12.30 -22.80 4.49
CA GLN A 223 -13.35 -22.89 3.47
C GLN A 223 -14.74 -22.65 4.08
N ASN A 224 -15.52 -21.77 3.45
CA ASN A 224 -16.87 -21.35 3.88
C ASN A 224 -16.94 -20.71 5.28
N TYR A 225 -15.81 -20.28 5.85
CA TYR A 225 -15.79 -19.50 7.08
C TYR A 225 -16.60 -18.21 6.92
N ALA A 226 -17.36 -17.85 7.95
CA ALA A 226 -18.28 -16.73 7.95
C ALA A 226 -18.03 -15.82 9.16
N MET A 227 -18.22 -14.52 8.95
CA MET A 227 -18.22 -13.46 9.96
C MET A 227 -19.39 -12.52 9.65
N ASP A 228 -20.10 -12.09 10.69
CA ASP A 228 -21.18 -11.09 10.59
C ASP A 228 -20.90 -9.95 11.57
N ASN A 229 -21.26 -8.72 11.19
CA ASN A 229 -21.13 -7.51 12.01
C ASN A 229 -19.70 -7.22 12.53
N VAL A 230 -18.67 -7.67 11.80
CA VAL A 230 -17.26 -7.37 12.08
C VAL A 230 -16.84 -6.14 11.29
N MET A 231 -16.09 -5.23 11.93
CA MET A 231 -15.40 -4.14 11.23
C MET A 231 -14.15 -4.67 10.53
N CYS A 232 -14.07 -4.44 9.23
CA CYS A 232 -13.01 -4.91 8.36
C CYS A 232 -12.35 -3.75 7.63
N THR A 233 -11.05 -3.84 7.37
CA THR A 233 -10.28 -2.82 6.68
C THR A 233 -10.14 -3.18 5.20
N ALA A 234 -10.45 -2.26 4.31
CA ALA A 234 -10.07 -2.34 2.90
C ALA A 234 -8.97 -1.31 2.60
N SER A 235 -8.08 -1.59 1.65
CA SER A 235 -6.94 -0.71 1.34
C SER A 235 -6.58 -0.64 -0.14
N GLY A 236 -5.88 0.42 -0.55
CA GLY A 236 -5.32 0.52 -1.90
C GLY A 236 -4.89 1.93 -2.32
N TRP A 237 -4.45 2.03 -3.57
CA TRP A 237 -3.98 3.24 -4.24
C TRP A 237 -4.98 3.75 -5.30
N GLY A 238 -6.27 3.45 -5.12
CA GLY A 238 -7.34 3.80 -6.03
C GLY A 238 -7.52 5.30 -6.27
N LYS A 239 -8.44 5.65 -7.18
CA LYS A 239 -8.63 7.05 -7.57
C LYS A 239 -9.34 7.80 -6.46
N ASP A 240 -8.76 8.91 -6.07
CA ASP A 240 -9.37 9.87 -5.18
C ASP A 240 -10.55 10.53 -5.91
N THR A 241 -11.77 10.11 -5.55
CA THR A 241 -13.03 10.66 -6.06
C THR A 241 -13.18 12.14 -5.71
N PHE A 242 -12.53 12.61 -4.64
CA PHE A 242 -12.60 13.99 -4.17
C PHE A 242 -11.53 14.89 -4.80
N LYS A 243 -10.46 14.32 -5.40
CA LYS A 243 -9.37 15.07 -6.09
C LYS A 243 -9.28 14.80 -7.59
N LYS A 244 -10.42 14.92 -8.29
CA LYS A 244 -10.54 14.83 -9.77
C LYS A 244 -9.96 13.54 -10.37
N GLY A 245 -10.01 12.42 -9.65
CA GLY A 245 -9.66 11.10 -10.18
C GLY A 245 -8.17 10.82 -10.37
N ARG A 246 -7.28 11.58 -9.70
CA ARG A 246 -5.87 11.17 -9.54
C ARG A 246 -5.79 10.03 -8.52
N HIS A 247 -4.89 9.09 -8.74
CA HIS A 247 -4.60 8.04 -7.76
C HIS A 247 -3.99 8.65 -6.49
N SER A 248 -4.30 8.06 -5.32
CA SER A 248 -3.54 8.36 -4.11
C SER A 248 -2.11 7.85 -4.30
N SER A 249 -1.11 8.63 -3.91
CA SER A 249 0.28 8.13 -3.95
C SER A 249 0.61 7.36 -2.68
N ILE A 250 0.20 7.87 -1.51
CA ILE A 250 0.22 7.15 -0.24
C ILE A 250 -0.93 6.14 -0.21
N LEU A 251 -0.65 4.91 0.25
CA LEU A 251 -1.62 3.84 0.48
C LEU A 251 -2.75 4.29 1.43
N LYS A 252 -3.99 4.21 0.96
CA LYS A 252 -5.19 4.48 1.76
C LYS A 252 -5.77 3.22 2.40
N LYS A 253 -6.51 3.41 3.48
CA LYS A 253 -7.32 2.39 4.16
C LYS A 253 -8.68 2.98 4.55
N VAL A 254 -9.69 2.13 4.66
CA VAL A 254 -11.01 2.48 5.20
C VAL A 254 -11.57 1.30 5.99
N ASP A 255 -12.08 1.57 7.19
CA ASP A 255 -12.76 0.57 8.02
C ASP A 255 -14.26 0.57 7.70
N LEU A 256 -14.77 -0.60 7.31
CA LEU A 256 -16.13 -0.83 6.82
C LEU A 256 -16.74 -2.04 7.55
N PRO A 257 -18.02 -1.98 7.97
CA PRO A 257 -18.69 -3.16 8.52
C PRO A 257 -18.94 -4.21 7.43
N LEU A 258 -18.75 -5.49 7.74
CA LEU A 258 -19.32 -6.58 6.94
C LEU A 258 -20.85 -6.52 7.00
N VAL A 259 -21.49 -6.59 5.84
CA VAL A 259 -22.94 -6.53 5.68
C VAL A 259 -23.47 -7.93 5.40
N SER A 260 -24.46 -8.37 6.20
CA SER A 260 -25.11 -9.66 6.00
C SER A 260 -25.69 -9.79 4.59
N ARG A 261 -25.74 -11.03 4.10
CA ARG A 261 -26.13 -11.34 2.73
C ARG A 261 -27.53 -10.83 2.39
N GLU A 262 -28.45 -10.93 3.35
CA GLU A 262 -29.84 -10.51 3.26
C GLU A 262 -29.94 -8.99 3.13
N ASN A 263 -29.21 -8.25 3.98
CA ASN A 263 -29.16 -6.80 3.95
C ASN A 263 -28.51 -6.28 2.67
N CYS A 264 -27.42 -6.91 2.21
CA CYS A 264 -26.80 -6.54 0.94
C CYS A 264 -27.75 -6.77 -0.25
N ILE A 265 -28.45 -7.90 -0.30
CA ILE A 265 -29.48 -8.14 -1.34
C ILE A 265 -30.60 -7.09 -1.27
N ALA A 266 -31.06 -6.73 -0.06
CA ALA A 266 -32.10 -5.73 0.14
C ALA A 266 -31.66 -4.32 -0.31
N SER A 267 -30.42 -3.91 -0.03
CA SER A 267 -29.86 -2.64 -0.50
C SER A 267 -29.63 -2.64 -2.02
N LEU A 268 -28.98 -3.67 -2.57
CA LEU A 268 -28.71 -3.77 -4.01
C LEU A 268 -29.99 -3.75 -4.87
N LYS A 269 -31.09 -4.33 -4.38
CA LYS A 269 -32.41 -4.29 -5.05
C LYS A 269 -33.04 -2.91 -5.14
N LYS A 270 -32.65 -1.96 -4.29
CA LYS A 270 -33.11 -0.55 -4.33
C LYS A 270 -32.35 0.27 -5.38
N THR A 271 -31.24 -0.24 -5.90
CA THR A 271 -30.44 0.40 -6.94
C THR A 271 -30.99 0.13 -8.36
N ARG A 272 -30.30 0.65 -9.38
CA ARG A 272 -30.53 0.34 -10.81
C ARG A 272 -30.50 -1.16 -11.19
N LEU A 273 -30.11 -2.06 -10.29
CA LEU A 273 -30.22 -3.51 -10.48
C LEU A 273 -31.66 -4.04 -10.42
N GLY A 274 -32.55 -3.32 -9.72
CA GLY A 274 -33.97 -3.65 -9.60
C GLY A 274 -34.32 -4.79 -8.65
N SER A 275 -35.61 -4.92 -8.35
CA SER A 275 -36.18 -5.82 -7.33
C SER A 275 -35.95 -7.31 -7.58
N PHE A 276 -35.73 -7.70 -8.84
CA PHE A 276 -35.47 -9.09 -9.26
C PHE A 276 -33.99 -9.51 -9.12
N TYR A 277 -33.09 -8.58 -8.76
CA TYR A 277 -31.67 -8.88 -8.59
C TYR A 277 -31.43 -9.98 -7.53
N ARG A 278 -30.44 -10.83 -7.79
CA ARG A 278 -29.96 -11.86 -6.87
C ARG A 278 -28.44 -11.81 -6.81
N LEU A 279 -27.90 -11.55 -5.63
CA LEU A 279 -26.46 -11.62 -5.37
C LEU A 279 -25.99 -13.07 -5.50
N HIS A 280 -24.90 -13.33 -6.21
CA HIS A 280 -24.32 -14.67 -6.31
C HIS A 280 -23.65 -15.10 -4.98
N VAL A 281 -23.40 -16.39 -4.77
CA VAL A 281 -22.72 -16.89 -3.55
C VAL A 281 -21.22 -16.59 -3.51
N SER A 282 -20.62 -16.32 -4.67
CA SER A 282 -19.23 -15.88 -4.81
C SER A 282 -18.98 -14.43 -4.36
N PHE A 283 -19.95 -13.79 -3.71
CA PHE A 283 -19.87 -12.41 -3.26
C PHE A 283 -20.30 -12.24 -1.81
N ILE A 284 -19.58 -11.37 -1.11
CA ILE A 284 -19.94 -10.75 0.17
C ILE A 284 -20.00 -9.23 -0.02
N CYS A 285 -20.45 -8.50 1.00
CA CYS A 285 -20.57 -7.05 0.92
C CYS A 285 -20.04 -6.39 2.20
N ALA A 286 -19.52 -5.17 2.08
CA ALA A 286 -19.08 -4.36 3.20
C ALA A 286 -19.41 -2.88 2.96
N GLY A 287 -19.46 -2.09 4.03
CA GLY A 287 -19.75 -0.66 3.96
C GLY A 287 -21.24 -0.37 3.84
N GLY A 288 -21.61 0.67 3.07
CA GLY A 288 -22.95 1.23 3.08
C GLY A 288 -23.19 2.21 4.24
N GLU A 289 -22.13 2.65 4.91
CA GLU A 289 -22.16 3.83 5.79
C GLU A 289 -21.98 5.10 4.96
N GLU A 290 -22.66 6.19 5.33
CA GLU A 290 -22.58 7.45 4.60
C GLU A 290 -21.15 8.04 4.68
N ASN A 291 -20.61 8.48 3.54
CA ASN A 291 -19.25 9.02 3.40
C ASN A 291 -18.09 8.05 3.74
N LYS A 292 -18.34 6.74 3.85
CA LYS A 292 -17.29 5.70 3.97
C LYS A 292 -17.48 4.59 2.94
N ASP A 293 -16.62 4.54 1.92
CA ASP A 293 -16.59 3.44 0.96
C ASP A 293 -15.22 3.30 0.27
N THR A 294 -14.94 2.10 -0.25
CA THR A 294 -13.89 1.89 -1.24
C THR A 294 -14.33 2.41 -2.60
N CYS A 295 -13.64 3.42 -3.11
CA CYS A 295 -14.00 4.09 -4.36
C CYS A 295 -13.45 3.38 -5.62
N LYS A 296 -13.78 3.93 -6.79
CA LYS A 296 -13.27 3.46 -8.09
C LYS A 296 -11.73 3.49 -8.13
N GLY A 297 -11.09 2.33 -8.18
CA GLY A 297 -9.65 2.21 -8.48
C GLY A 297 -8.93 1.14 -7.66
N ASP A 298 -9.53 0.67 -6.57
CA ASP A 298 -8.98 -0.38 -5.71
C ASP A 298 -9.36 -1.80 -6.18
N GLY A 299 -9.73 -1.99 -7.45
CA GLY A 299 -10.09 -3.30 -7.99
C GLY A 299 -8.98 -4.33 -7.74
N GLY A 300 -9.34 -5.52 -7.26
CA GLY A 300 -8.37 -6.56 -6.89
C GLY A 300 -7.71 -6.41 -5.51
N SER A 301 -7.86 -5.27 -4.82
CA SER A 301 -7.36 -5.07 -3.45
C SER A 301 -8.07 -5.96 -2.42
N PRO A 302 -7.43 -6.24 -1.27
CA PRO A 302 -8.04 -7.02 -0.19
C PRO A 302 -9.07 -6.24 0.64
N LEU A 303 -10.06 -6.98 1.14
CA LEU A 303 -10.86 -6.65 2.33
C LEU A 303 -10.46 -7.63 3.43
N VAL A 304 -9.87 -7.11 4.52
CA VAL A 304 -9.33 -7.91 5.63
C VAL A 304 -10.10 -7.67 6.92
N CYS A 305 -10.33 -8.73 7.69
CA CYS A 305 -11.11 -8.72 8.92
C CYS A 305 -10.27 -9.28 10.08
N PRO A 306 -10.37 -8.72 11.31
CA PRO A 306 -9.59 -9.17 12.45
C PRO A 306 -9.94 -10.61 12.83
N ILE A 307 -8.92 -11.41 13.14
CA ILE A 307 -9.10 -12.78 13.62
C ILE A 307 -9.60 -12.76 15.08
N PRO A 308 -10.63 -13.54 15.46
CA PRO A 308 -11.14 -13.55 16.82
C PRO A 308 -10.05 -13.88 17.85
N ASN A 309 -9.95 -13.05 18.90
CA ASN A 309 -8.97 -13.14 19.99
C ASN A 309 -7.49 -12.92 19.61
N GLU A 310 -7.19 -12.51 18.38
CA GLU A 310 -5.82 -12.29 17.87
C GLU A 310 -5.61 -10.80 17.52
N PRO A 311 -5.25 -9.95 18.49
CA PRO A 311 -5.07 -8.52 18.25
C PRO A 311 -3.95 -8.28 17.23
N ASN A 312 -4.27 -7.52 16.18
CA ASN A 312 -3.39 -7.21 15.03
C ASN A 312 -3.20 -8.36 14.01
N ARG A 313 -3.93 -9.48 14.10
CA ARG A 313 -3.92 -10.53 13.06
C ARG A 313 -5.22 -10.51 12.24
N PHE A 314 -5.12 -10.71 10.93
CA PHE A 314 -6.24 -10.54 9.99
C PHE A 314 -6.39 -11.71 9.01
N PHE A 315 -7.65 -12.04 8.68
CA PHE A 315 -8.03 -12.85 7.52
C PHE A 315 -8.40 -11.96 6.34
N GLN A 316 -8.07 -12.36 5.11
CA GLN A 316 -8.72 -11.79 3.93
C GLN A 316 -10.08 -12.44 3.70
N MET A 317 -11.15 -11.69 3.98
CA MET A 317 -12.52 -12.14 3.70
C MET A 317 -12.96 -11.78 2.28
N GLY A 318 -12.39 -10.73 1.68
CA GLY A 318 -12.80 -10.27 0.36
C GLY A 318 -11.71 -9.77 -0.59
N ILE A 319 -12.11 -9.60 -1.85
CA ILE A 319 -11.36 -8.92 -2.91
C ILE A 319 -12.30 -7.89 -3.54
N VAL A 320 -11.88 -6.63 -3.69
CA VAL A 320 -12.68 -5.58 -4.32
C VAL A 320 -13.05 -5.97 -5.76
N SER A 321 -14.35 -6.10 -6.04
CA SER A 321 -14.86 -6.56 -7.33
C SER A 321 -15.69 -5.49 -8.05
N TRP A 322 -16.78 -4.99 -7.44
CA TRP A 322 -17.61 -3.95 -8.04
C TRP A 322 -18.51 -3.22 -7.01
N GLY A 323 -19.08 -2.09 -7.40
CA GLY A 323 -20.01 -1.29 -6.57
C GLY A 323 -20.97 -0.45 -7.42
N ILE A 324 -21.95 0.20 -6.79
CA ILE A 324 -22.95 1.06 -7.46
C ILE A 324 -23.11 2.35 -6.67
N GLY A 325 -22.41 3.39 -7.15
CA GLY A 325 -22.19 4.61 -6.36
C GLY A 325 -21.17 4.34 -5.26
N CYS A 326 -20.22 5.24 -5.05
CA CYS A 326 -19.17 5.01 -4.04
C CYS A 326 -19.59 5.71 -2.74
N GLY A 327 -20.12 4.94 -1.78
CA GLY A 327 -20.73 5.45 -0.55
C GLY A 327 -22.09 6.14 -0.75
N GLU A 328 -22.67 6.04 -1.94
CA GLU A 328 -23.92 6.72 -2.28
C GLU A 328 -25.14 5.96 -1.71
N ASN A 329 -26.01 6.68 -0.99
CA ASN A 329 -27.33 6.22 -0.53
C ASN A 329 -27.31 4.94 0.33
N GLY A 330 -26.22 4.68 1.06
CA GLY A 330 -26.07 3.49 1.91
C GLY A 330 -26.00 2.17 1.14
N THR A 331 -25.55 2.20 -0.11
CA THR A 331 -25.30 0.97 -0.90
C THR A 331 -23.93 0.40 -0.53
N PRO A 332 -23.82 -0.87 -0.10
CA PRO A 332 -22.53 -1.47 0.23
C PRO A 332 -21.74 -1.85 -1.04
N GLY A 333 -20.41 -1.83 -0.92
CA GLY A 333 -19.50 -2.37 -1.92
C GLY A 333 -19.61 -3.90 -2.01
N VAL A 334 -19.34 -4.47 -3.18
CA VAL A 334 -19.41 -5.92 -3.42
C VAL A 334 -18.03 -6.50 -3.69
N TYR A 335 -17.68 -7.49 -2.88
CA TYR A 335 -16.37 -8.12 -2.85
C TYR A 335 -16.52 -9.61 -3.17
N VAL A 336 -15.49 -10.22 -3.75
CA VAL A 336 -15.40 -11.68 -3.90
C VAL A 336 -15.47 -12.33 -2.52
N ASN A 337 -16.23 -13.40 -2.36
CA ASN A 337 -16.27 -14.20 -1.13
C ASN A 337 -15.02 -15.10 -1.04
N VAL A 338 -13.89 -14.61 -0.50
CA VAL A 338 -12.62 -15.38 -0.42
C VAL A 338 -12.77 -16.72 0.31
N PRO A 339 -13.49 -16.84 1.45
CA PRO A 339 -13.78 -18.14 2.07
C PRO A 339 -14.40 -19.19 1.14
N MET A 340 -15.12 -18.79 0.08
CA MET A 340 -15.66 -19.73 -0.91
C MET A 340 -14.56 -20.37 -1.78
N PHE A 341 -13.37 -19.75 -1.87
CA PHE A 341 -12.30 -20.15 -2.78
C PHE A 341 -11.06 -20.76 -2.09
N THR A 342 -10.96 -20.80 -0.77
CA THR A 342 -9.78 -21.34 -0.05
C THR A 342 -9.37 -22.73 -0.55
N ASN A 343 -10.31 -23.68 -0.68
CA ASN A 343 -10.01 -25.03 -1.20
C ASN A 343 -9.62 -25.06 -2.69
N TRP A 344 -9.98 -24.02 -3.47
CA TRP A 344 -9.47 -23.87 -4.83
C TRP A 344 -8.03 -23.35 -4.79
N ILE A 345 -7.75 -22.32 -4.00
CA ILE A 345 -6.42 -21.73 -3.83
C ILE A 345 -5.41 -22.80 -3.38
N ASP A 346 -5.72 -23.53 -2.30
CA ASP A 346 -4.93 -24.65 -1.77
C ASP A 346 -4.55 -25.66 -2.87
N LYS A 347 -5.52 -26.03 -3.73
CA LYS A 347 -5.29 -26.98 -4.83
C LYS A 347 -4.39 -26.41 -5.93
N GLN A 348 -4.39 -25.10 -6.16
CA GLN A 348 -3.51 -24.49 -7.15
C GLN A 348 -2.08 -24.33 -6.64
N LEU A 349 -1.91 -24.06 -5.35
CA LEU A 349 -0.57 -23.97 -4.74
C LEU A 349 0.06 -25.37 -4.61
N ALA A 350 -0.70 -26.37 -4.15
CA ALA A 350 -0.25 -27.75 -4.07
C ALA A 350 0.18 -28.31 -5.45
N LYS A 351 -0.54 -27.97 -6.53
CA LYS A 351 -0.15 -28.33 -7.93
C LYS A 351 1.19 -27.75 -8.39
N ARG A 352 1.70 -26.74 -7.68
CA ARG A 352 2.96 -26.04 -7.98
C ARG A 352 4.02 -26.29 -6.90
N ASN A 353 3.76 -27.24 -5.99
CA ASN A 353 4.59 -27.57 -4.83
C ASN A 353 4.83 -26.39 -3.87
N LEU A 354 3.88 -25.44 -3.81
CA LEU A 354 3.92 -24.31 -2.88
C LEU A 354 3.11 -24.67 -1.62
N ASP A 355 3.66 -24.38 -0.44
CA ASP A 355 3.07 -24.80 0.84
C ASP A 355 1.90 -23.88 1.27
N PRO A 356 0.67 -24.41 1.44
CA PRO A 356 -0.45 -23.66 1.99
C PRO A 356 -0.26 -23.16 3.43
N SER A 357 0.70 -23.70 4.19
CA SER A 357 0.96 -23.28 5.58
C SER A 357 1.28 -21.77 5.70
N ALA A 358 1.85 -21.18 4.65
CA ALA A 358 2.25 -19.77 4.62
C ALA A 358 1.12 -18.77 4.92
N TYR A 359 -0.14 -19.12 4.63
CA TYR A 359 -1.33 -18.29 4.83
C TYR A 359 -2.43 -18.96 5.67
N ARG A 360 -2.21 -20.18 6.15
CA ARG A 360 -3.16 -20.83 7.06
C ARG A 360 -2.99 -20.25 8.47
N TYR A 361 -4.14 -20.04 9.13
CA TYR A 361 -4.22 -19.65 10.53
C TYR A 361 -4.15 -20.88 11.43
#